data_AF-A0A914IYD4-F1
#
_entry.id   AF-A0A914IYD4-F1
#
_cell.length_a   1.000
_cell.length_b   1.000
_cell.length_c   1.000
_cell.angle_alpha   90.00
_cell.angle_beta   90.00
_cell.angle_gamma   90.00
#
_symmetry.space_group_name_H-M   'P 1'
#
loop_
_entity.id
_entity.type
_entity.pdbx_description
1 polymer ?
#
loop_
_entity_poly.entity_id
_entity_poly.type
_entity_poly.pdbx_seq_one_letter_code
_entity_poly.pdbx_strand_id
1 'polypeptide(L)'
;MGEPIRESPGIVAIYPTTERKGRAKQVHLMLRTLSLEIHKSAKDLKNNKAPKHRIDLADLFNICIDHEANQIKNECISLMTGDATYFLLPADSESTLDDWFGLLMDRVRDARSQKLMRPVFREEFFEAAWDVNIVKRPKLRKDCSRTEKVDDLVDKVAGISGRKRLCVSPTCFLLFKMGVSATPDQDQPFDKESYTELPVSL
;
A
#
# COMPACT_ATOMS: atom_id res chain seq x y z
N MET A 1 -1.19 -25.57 -0.22
CA MET A 1 -0.82 -24.65 0.89
C MET A 1 0.67 -24.37 0.67
N GLY A 2 1.07 -23.14 0.31
CA GLY A 2 2.46 -22.85 -0.07
C GLY A 2 3.43 -22.98 1.10
N GLU A 3 4.68 -23.31 0.81
CA GLU A 3 5.73 -23.48 1.83
C GLU A 3 5.96 -22.17 2.61
N PRO A 4 6.16 -22.25 3.94
CA PRO A 4 6.52 -21.10 4.74
C PRO A 4 7.93 -20.62 4.34
N ILE A 5 8.05 -19.33 4.07
CA ILE A 5 9.32 -18.70 3.73
C ILE A 5 9.89 -18.02 4.97
N ARG A 6 9.03 -17.33 5.72
CA ARG A 6 9.44 -16.58 6.90
C ARG A 6 8.28 -16.36 7.86
N GLU A 7 8.55 -16.43 9.15
CA GLU A 7 7.60 -16.06 10.20
C GLU A 7 8.23 -15.08 11.17
N SER A 8 7.42 -14.18 11.75
CA SER A 8 7.90 -13.24 12.77
C SER A 8 6.72 -12.65 13.55
N PRO A 9 6.87 -12.38 14.86
CA PRO A 9 5.93 -11.47 15.52
C PRO A 9 5.99 -10.08 14.87
N GLY A 10 4.95 -9.29 15.02
CA GLY A 10 4.96 -7.94 14.49
C GLY A 10 3.75 -7.13 14.87
N ILE A 11 3.74 -5.90 14.39
CA ILE A 11 2.67 -4.94 14.57
C ILE A 11 2.02 -4.67 13.23
N VAL A 12 0.69 -4.67 13.20
CA VAL A 12 -0.08 -4.34 12.00
C VAL A 12 -1.14 -3.29 12.28
N ALA A 13 -1.20 -2.29 11.42
CA ALA A 13 -2.31 -1.35 11.31
C ALA A 13 -2.95 -1.45 9.91
N ILE A 14 -4.25 -1.19 9.80
CA ILE A 14 -5.00 -1.34 8.54
C ILE A 14 -5.83 -0.08 8.30
N TYR A 15 -5.78 0.43 7.07
CA TYR A 15 -6.57 1.56 6.58
C TYR A 15 -7.43 1.13 5.38
N PRO A 16 -8.69 1.57 5.25
CA PRO A 16 -9.41 2.49 6.12
C PRO A 16 -9.87 1.76 7.39
N THR A 17 -9.91 2.49 8.50
CA THR A 17 -10.33 1.94 9.79
C THR A 17 -11.86 1.85 9.83
N THR A 18 -12.42 0.69 9.47
CA THR A 18 -13.87 0.44 9.56
C THR A 18 -14.36 0.34 11.01
N GLU A 19 -13.45 0.17 11.98
CA GLU A 19 -13.76 0.10 13.41
C GLU A 19 -13.43 1.43 14.13
N ARG A 20 -14.29 1.86 15.06
CA ARG A 20 -14.03 2.99 16.00
C ARG A 20 -12.75 2.83 16.85
N LYS A 21 -12.03 1.70 16.75
CA LYS A 21 -10.75 1.39 17.42
C LYS A 21 -9.73 0.77 16.45
N GLY A 22 -9.39 1.48 15.37
CA GLY A 22 -8.20 1.19 14.56
C GLY A 22 -6.92 1.59 15.29
N ARG A 23 -6.41 0.72 16.16
CA ARG A 23 -5.06 0.80 16.71
C ARG A 23 -4.23 -0.32 16.09
N ALA A 24 -2.92 -0.07 15.96
CA ALA A 24 -1.96 -1.09 15.63
C ALA A 24 -2.09 -2.30 16.58
N LYS A 25 -2.08 -3.52 16.04
CA LYS A 25 -2.27 -4.77 16.78
C LYS A 25 -1.00 -5.60 16.72
N GLN A 26 -0.63 -6.19 17.85
CA GLN A 26 0.38 -7.25 17.90
C GLN A 26 -0.20 -8.50 17.22
N VAL A 27 0.57 -9.08 16.32
CA VAL A 27 0.20 -10.20 15.46
C VAL A 27 1.39 -11.12 15.24
N HIS A 28 1.15 -12.20 14.51
CA HIS A 28 2.20 -13.06 14.00
C HIS A 28 2.07 -13.15 12.48
N LEU A 29 3.14 -12.79 11.78
CA LEU A 29 3.23 -12.72 10.33
C LEU A 29 3.79 -14.03 9.79
N MET A 30 3.21 -14.52 8.69
CA MET A 30 3.68 -15.71 7.99
C MET A 30 3.72 -15.41 6.48
N LEU A 31 4.94 -15.23 5.97
CA LEU A 31 5.20 -15.06 4.54
C LEU A 31 5.30 -16.43 3.88
N ARG A 32 4.50 -16.63 2.83
CA ARG A 32 4.53 -17.80 1.95
C ARG A 32 4.91 -17.36 0.54
N THR A 33 5.04 -18.33 -0.36
CA THR A 33 5.37 -18.10 -1.78
C THR A 33 4.52 -17.03 -2.47
N LEU A 34 3.19 -17.05 -2.27
CA LEU A 34 2.25 -16.18 -2.99
C LEU A 34 1.39 -15.32 -2.07
N SER A 35 1.57 -15.42 -0.75
CA SER A 35 0.70 -14.74 0.20
C SER A 35 1.41 -14.34 1.47
N LEU A 36 1.01 -13.21 2.04
CA LEU A 36 1.31 -12.86 3.42
C LEU A 36 0.09 -13.13 4.29
N GLU A 37 0.26 -13.95 5.32
CA GLU A 37 -0.76 -14.28 6.31
C GLU A 37 -0.53 -13.52 7.61
N ILE A 38 -1.60 -12.95 8.16
CA ILE A 38 -1.59 -12.22 9.42
C ILE A 38 -2.43 -13.02 10.43
N HIS A 39 -1.75 -13.64 11.38
CA HIS A 39 -2.35 -14.43 12.45
C HIS A 39 -2.45 -13.62 13.74
N LYS A 40 -3.43 -13.93 14.59
CA LYS A 40 -3.57 -13.22 15.87
C LYS A 40 -2.38 -13.48 16.80
N SER A 41 -1.78 -14.66 16.72
CA SER A 41 -0.64 -15.07 17.55
C SER A 41 0.08 -16.28 16.93
N ALA A 42 1.31 -16.55 17.35
CA ALA A 42 2.05 -17.76 16.97
C ALA A 42 1.32 -19.05 17.38
N LYS A 43 0.58 -19.02 18.50
CA LYS A 43 -0.25 -20.16 18.94
C LYS A 43 -1.36 -20.47 17.95
N ASP A 44 -2.00 -19.46 17.36
CA ASP A 44 -3.07 -19.66 16.40
C ASP A 44 -2.52 -20.27 15.09
N LEU A 45 -1.35 -19.78 14.64
CA LEU A 45 -0.64 -20.37 13.51
C LEU A 45 -0.28 -21.84 13.77
N LYS A 46 0.36 -22.15 14.91
CA LYS A 46 0.78 -23.52 15.27
C LYS A 46 -0.40 -24.50 15.35
N ASN A 47 -1.58 -24.02 15.71
CA ASN A 47 -2.81 -24.81 15.76
C ASN A 47 -3.55 -24.85 14.42
N ASN A 48 -2.94 -24.39 13.32
CA ASN A 48 -3.52 -24.32 11.98
C ASN A 48 -4.85 -23.57 11.92
N LYS A 49 -5.04 -22.55 12.77
CA LYS A 49 -6.21 -21.69 12.66
C LYS A 49 -6.11 -20.82 11.42
N ALA A 50 -7.26 -20.46 10.85
CA ALA A 50 -7.31 -19.55 9.72
C ALA A 50 -6.68 -18.19 10.06
N PRO A 51 -5.89 -17.60 9.15
CA PRO A 51 -5.35 -16.26 9.34
C PRO A 51 -6.49 -15.24 9.42
N LYS A 52 -6.27 -14.15 10.17
CA LYS A 52 -7.24 -13.04 10.22
C LYS A 52 -7.30 -12.28 8.91
N HIS A 53 -6.14 -12.10 8.29
CA HIS A 53 -6.02 -11.52 6.96
C HIS A 53 -5.05 -12.37 6.15
N ARG A 54 -5.39 -12.59 4.88
CA ARG A 54 -4.50 -13.17 3.89
C ARG A 54 -4.42 -12.19 2.74
N ILE A 55 -3.22 -11.72 2.47
CA ILE A 55 -2.91 -10.79 1.39
C ILE A 55 -2.31 -11.62 0.26
N ASP A 56 -2.94 -11.60 -0.91
CA ASP A 56 -2.35 -12.15 -2.13
C ASP A 56 -1.28 -11.19 -2.64
N LEU A 57 -0.05 -11.68 -2.76
CA LEU A 57 1.09 -10.85 -3.15
C LEU A 57 1.02 -10.42 -4.62
N ALA A 58 0.37 -11.20 -5.49
CA ALA A 58 0.21 -10.87 -6.90
C ALA A 58 -0.72 -9.65 -7.10
N ASP A 59 -1.64 -9.44 -6.16
CA ASP A 59 -2.73 -8.43 -6.24
C ASP A 59 -2.47 -7.18 -5.41
N LEU A 60 -1.29 -7.07 -4.81
CA LEU A 60 -0.86 -5.80 -4.26
C LEU A 60 -0.85 -4.77 -5.38
N PHE A 61 -1.27 -3.55 -5.07
CA PHE A 61 -1.12 -2.38 -5.92
C PHE A 61 0.29 -1.81 -5.76
N ASN A 62 0.70 -1.53 -4.52
CA ASN A 62 2.02 -0.98 -4.20
C ASN A 62 2.60 -1.59 -2.92
N ILE A 63 3.94 -1.55 -2.81
CA ILE A 63 4.70 -1.86 -1.60
C ILE A 63 5.82 -0.82 -1.47
N CYS A 64 5.89 -0.13 -0.33
CA CYS A 64 6.93 0.86 -0.04
C CYS A 64 7.25 0.90 1.46
N ILE A 65 8.38 1.53 1.81
CA ILE A 65 8.61 1.97 3.19
C ILE A 65 7.85 3.27 3.40
N ASP A 66 7.13 3.37 4.51
CA ASP A 66 6.35 4.56 4.87
C ASP A 66 6.44 4.81 6.38
N HIS A 67 6.18 6.05 6.79
CA HIS A 67 6.13 6.45 8.19
C HIS A 67 4.67 6.67 8.64
N GLU A 68 4.07 5.66 9.27
CA GLU A 68 2.70 5.77 9.80
C GLU A 68 2.69 6.37 11.21
N ALA A 69 2.70 7.71 11.25
CA ALA A 69 2.75 8.50 12.48
C ALA A 69 1.55 8.30 13.42
N ASN A 70 0.39 7.86 12.93
CA ASN A 70 -0.82 7.81 13.75
C ASN A 70 -0.93 6.54 14.58
N GLN A 71 -0.56 5.39 14.00
CA GLN A 71 -0.79 4.08 14.62
C GLN A 71 0.49 3.35 15.04
N ILE A 72 1.55 3.41 14.24
CA ILE A 72 2.80 2.67 14.47
C ILE A 72 3.90 3.59 15.03
N LYS A 73 3.93 4.87 14.62
CA LYS A 73 4.89 5.90 15.05
C LYS A 73 6.36 5.64 14.68
N ASN A 74 6.61 4.68 13.79
CA ASN A 74 7.92 4.34 13.25
C ASN A 74 7.80 4.15 11.73
N GLU A 75 8.93 4.02 11.05
CA GLU A 75 8.98 3.46 9.70
C GLU A 75 8.43 2.03 9.68
N CYS A 76 7.70 1.70 8.63
CA CYS A 76 7.02 0.43 8.46
C CYS A 76 6.88 0.11 6.97
N ILE A 77 6.56 -1.14 6.66
CA ILE A 77 6.25 -1.57 5.30
C ILE A 77 4.77 -1.28 5.04
N SER A 78 4.48 -0.47 4.03
CA SER A 78 3.13 -0.22 3.54
C SER A 78 2.82 -1.20 2.41
N LEU A 79 1.84 -2.08 2.62
CA LEU A 79 1.29 -2.98 1.60
C LEU A 79 -0.10 -2.51 1.20
N MET A 80 -0.24 -2.08 -0.04
CA MET A 80 -1.50 -1.55 -0.54
C MET A 80 -2.20 -2.60 -1.40
N THR A 81 -3.36 -3.09 -0.98
CA THR A 81 -4.28 -3.86 -1.83
C THR A 81 -5.15 -2.91 -2.65
N GLY A 82 -6.04 -3.43 -3.50
CA GLY A 82 -6.99 -2.61 -4.24
C GLY A 82 -7.91 -1.77 -3.34
N ASP A 83 -8.23 -2.25 -2.14
CA ASP A 83 -9.26 -1.70 -1.26
C ASP A 83 -8.74 -1.22 0.11
N ALA A 84 -7.55 -1.64 0.52
CA ALA A 84 -6.99 -1.38 1.84
C ALA A 84 -5.47 -1.14 1.78
N THR A 85 -4.94 -0.63 2.87
CA THR A 85 -3.51 -0.44 3.11
C THR A 85 -3.16 -1.06 4.45
N TYR A 86 -2.17 -1.96 4.45
CA TYR A 86 -1.65 -2.62 5.64
C TYR A 86 -0.28 -2.06 5.94
N PHE A 87 -0.13 -1.49 7.13
CA PHE A 87 1.16 -1.03 7.64
C PHE A 87 1.73 -2.11 8.55
N LEU A 88 2.92 -2.60 8.24
CA LEU A 88 3.56 -3.72 8.91
C LEU A 88 4.88 -3.29 9.53
N LEU A 89 5.05 -3.57 10.81
CA LEU A 89 6.33 -3.47 11.49
C LEU A 89 6.69 -4.84 12.06
N PRO A 90 7.48 -5.65 11.34
CA PRO A 90 8.02 -6.90 11.86
C PRO A 90 8.86 -6.65 13.11
N ALA A 91 8.74 -7.51 14.11
CA ALA A 91 9.50 -7.47 15.36
C ALA A 91 10.48 -8.64 15.39
N ASP A 92 11.32 -8.71 14.36
CA ASP A 92 12.32 -9.76 14.19
C ASP A 92 13.66 -9.30 14.76
N SER A 93 14.24 -10.08 15.70
CA SER A 93 15.55 -9.76 16.26
C SER A 93 16.71 -10.05 15.31
N GLU A 94 16.49 -10.89 14.31
CA GLU A 94 17.53 -11.39 13.41
C GLU A 94 17.58 -10.63 12.08
N SER A 95 16.68 -9.66 11.87
CA SER A 95 16.67 -8.87 10.64
C SER A 95 16.10 -7.48 10.81
N THR A 96 16.51 -6.61 9.90
CA THR A 96 16.03 -5.24 9.80
C THR A 96 14.69 -5.15 9.05
N LEU A 97 14.09 -3.96 9.11
CA LEU A 97 12.92 -3.63 8.28
C LEU A 97 13.23 -3.75 6.78
N ASP A 98 14.45 -3.35 6.38
CA ASP A 98 14.91 -3.39 4.99
C ASP A 98 15.06 -4.82 4.47
N ASP A 99 15.53 -5.75 5.30
CA ASP A 99 15.61 -7.17 4.95
C ASP A 99 14.21 -7.75 4.69
N TRP A 100 13.25 -7.39 5.54
CA TRP A 100 11.85 -7.78 5.36
C TRP A 100 11.24 -7.16 4.11
N PHE A 101 11.53 -5.89 3.85
CA PHE A 101 11.05 -5.17 2.67
C PHE A 101 11.63 -5.74 1.38
N GLY A 102 12.94 -6.00 1.32
CA GLY A 102 13.60 -6.62 0.18
C GLY A 102 13.01 -8.00 -0.12
N LEU A 103 12.88 -8.85 0.89
CA LEU A 103 12.27 -10.17 0.75
C LEU A 103 10.82 -10.09 0.27
N LEU A 104 10.00 -9.21 0.86
CA LEU A 104 8.62 -9.03 0.43
C LEU A 104 8.53 -8.51 -1.00
N MET A 105 9.34 -7.51 -1.37
CA MET A 105 9.40 -6.96 -2.73
C MET A 105 9.71 -8.06 -3.75
N ASP A 106 10.69 -8.91 -3.50
CA ASP A 106 11.04 -10.01 -4.39
C ASP A 106 9.89 -11.00 -4.53
N ARG A 107 9.23 -11.38 -3.42
CA ARG A 107 8.07 -12.28 -3.46
C ARG A 107 6.86 -11.68 -4.16
N VAL A 108 6.63 -10.38 -4.01
CA VAL A 108 5.56 -9.65 -4.71
C VAL A 108 5.82 -9.65 -6.22
N ARG A 109 7.05 -9.37 -6.63
CA ARG A 109 7.45 -9.42 -8.04
C ARG A 109 7.31 -10.82 -8.62
N ASP A 110 7.76 -11.85 -7.91
CA ASP A 110 7.63 -13.24 -8.33
C ASP A 110 6.16 -13.66 -8.49
N ALA A 111 5.32 -13.37 -7.48
CA ALA A 111 3.90 -13.71 -7.50
C ALA A 111 3.16 -12.97 -8.61
N ARG A 112 3.42 -11.67 -8.79
CA ARG A 112 2.81 -10.87 -9.84
C ARG A 112 3.29 -11.30 -11.23
N SER A 113 4.57 -11.63 -11.39
CA SER A 113 5.13 -12.16 -12.64
C SER A 113 4.43 -13.45 -13.07
N GLN A 114 4.21 -14.37 -12.12
CA GLN A 114 3.44 -15.60 -12.39
C GLN A 114 2.00 -15.31 -12.81
N LYS A 115 1.33 -14.34 -12.16
CA LYS A 115 -0.06 -13.98 -12.50
C LYS A 115 -0.16 -13.30 -13.87
N LEU A 116 0.76 -12.38 -14.19
CA LEU A 116 0.73 -11.57 -15.41
C LEU A 116 1.41 -12.26 -16.60
N MET A 117 2.13 -13.36 -16.37
CA MET A 117 2.90 -14.08 -17.38
C MET A 117 3.96 -13.21 -18.08
N ARG A 118 4.55 -12.26 -17.33
CA ARG A 118 5.63 -11.39 -17.78
C ARG A 118 6.56 -11.00 -16.63
N PRO A 119 7.82 -10.61 -16.91
CA PRO A 119 8.68 -10.03 -15.88
C PRO A 119 8.02 -8.82 -15.21
N VAL A 120 8.25 -8.69 -13.90
CA VAL A 120 7.82 -7.53 -13.12
C VAL A 120 9.05 -6.82 -12.57
N PHE A 121 9.17 -5.54 -12.87
CA PHE A 121 10.31 -4.71 -12.47
C PHE A 121 10.01 -3.92 -11.19
N ARG A 122 11.06 -3.52 -10.47
CA ARG A 122 10.89 -2.78 -9.21
C ARG A 122 10.34 -1.37 -9.48
N GLU A 123 10.63 -0.85 -10.66
CA GLU A 123 10.23 0.44 -11.19
C GLU A 123 8.71 0.51 -11.49
N GLU A 124 8.02 -0.64 -11.50
CA GLU A 124 6.54 -0.67 -11.56
C GLU A 124 5.88 -0.31 -10.22
N PHE A 125 6.65 -0.24 -9.13
CA PHE A 125 6.19 0.16 -7.81
C PHE A 125 6.54 1.62 -7.56
N PHE A 126 5.64 2.32 -6.89
CA PHE A 126 5.80 3.74 -6.58
C PHE A 126 6.69 3.93 -5.35
N GLU A 127 7.55 4.95 -5.39
CA GLU A 127 8.45 5.29 -4.28
C GLU A 127 7.66 5.55 -3.00
N ALA A 128 6.51 6.19 -3.14
CA ALA A 128 5.53 6.36 -2.09
C ALA A 128 4.12 6.36 -2.66
N ALA A 129 3.16 5.89 -1.86
CA ALA A 129 1.76 5.98 -2.19
C ALA A 129 0.92 6.16 -0.91
N TRP A 130 -0.16 6.93 -1.01
CA TRP A 130 -1.10 7.17 0.09
C TRP A 130 -2.54 7.07 -0.38
N ASP A 131 -3.38 6.42 0.43
CA ASP A 131 -4.82 6.52 0.27
C ASP A 131 -5.27 7.90 0.74
N VAL A 132 -5.86 8.68 -0.17
CA VAL A 132 -6.30 10.05 0.08
C VAL A 132 -7.79 10.19 -0.18
N ASN A 133 -8.42 11.15 0.49
CA ASN A 133 -9.78 11.56 0.19
C ASN A 133 -9.76 12.96 -0.42
N ILE A 134 -10.02 13.04 -1.72
CA ILE A 134 -10.06 14.31 -2.44
C ILE A 134 -11.40 14.97 -2.17
N VAL A 135 -11.36 16.16 -1.55
CA VAL A 135 -12.55 16.92 -1.17
C VAL A 135 -12.50 18.31 -1.79
N LYS A 136 -13.68 18.78 -2.21
CA LYS A 136 -13.86 20.16 -2.66
C LYS A 136 -13.71 21.12 -1.48
N ARG A 137 -12.94 22.18 -1.67
CA ARG A 137 -12.71 23.29 -0.74
C ARG A 137 -12.31 22.77 0.65
N PRO A 138 -11.14 22.13 0.79
CA PRO A 138 -10.70 21.59 2.07
C PRO A 138 -10.61 22.71 3.11
N LYS A 139 -11.07 22.43 4.33
CA LYS A 139 -10.90 23.36 5.46
C LYS A 139 -9.42 23.42 5.82
N LEU A 140 -8.75 24.52 5.45
CA LEU A 140 -7.36 24.74 5.82
C LEU A 140 -7.28 25.14 7.30
N ARG A 141 -6.33 24.54 8.04
CA ARG A 141 -6.09 24.89 9.45
C ARG A 141 -5.39 26.24 9.64
N LYS A 142 -4.70 26.71 8.60
CA LYS A 142 -4.09 28.05 8.54
C LYS A 142 -4.72 28.79 7.37
N ASP A 143 -5.03 30.07 7.57
CA ASP A 143 -5.33 30.97 6.46
C ASP A 143 -4.07 31.09 5.60
N CYS A 144 -3.98 30.24 4.57
CA CYS A 144 -3.07 30.47 3.47
C CYS A 144 -3.67 31.62 2.65
N SER A 145 -3.51 32.85 3.14
CA SER A 145 -3.88 34.07 2.41
C SER A 145 -2.94 34.24 1.20
N ARG A 146 -3.02 33.32 0.23
CA ARG A 146 -2.49 33.55 -1.10
C ARG A 146 -3.45 34.52 -1.78
N THR A 147 -2.89 35.64 -2.22
CA THR A 147 -3.55 36.72 -2.98
C THR A 147 -4.04 36.25 -4.35
N GLU A 148 -3.64 35.06 -4.80
CA GLU A 148 -4.10 34.45 -6.05
C GLU A 148 -5.27 33.51 -5.79
N LYS A 149 -6.36 33.70 -6.55
CA LYS A 149 -7.47 32.75 -6.61
C LYS A 149 -6.95 31.43 -7.18
N VAL A 150 -6.60 30.49 -6.31
CA VAL A 150 -6.28 29.13 -6.72
C VAL A 150 -7.62 28.41 -6.94
N ASP A 151 -7.90 28.05 -8.18
CA ASP A 151 -9.08 27.23 -8.51
C ASP A 151 -8.97 25.85 -7.85
N ASP A 152 -10.11 25.30 -7.46
CA ASP A 152 -10.18 23.96 -6.88
C ASP A 152 -9.92 22.89 -7.95
N LEU A 153 -9.06 21.92 -7.65
CA LEU A 153 -8.78 20.80 -8.55
C LEU A 153 -10.05 19.99 -8.88
N VAL A 154 -10.98 19.88 -7.92
CA VAL A 154 -12.27 19.21 -8.11
C VAL A 154 -13.13 19.89 -9.16
N ASP A 155 -13.01 21.21 -9.29
CA ASP A 155 -13.76 21.97 -10.29
C ASP A 155 -13.14 21.83 -11.70
N LYS A 156 -11.84 21.51 -11.78
CA LYS A 156 -11.11 21.34 -13.05
C LYS A 156 -11.16 19.92 -13.60
N VAL A 157 -11.22 18.90 -12.74
CA VAL A 157 -11.16 17.50 -13.14
C VAL A 157 -12.41 16.76 -12.68
N ALA A 158 -13.29 16.44 -13.64
CA ALA A 158 -14.51 15.70 -13.37
C ALA A 158 -14.23 14.31 -12.76
N GLY A 159 -14.96 13.94 -11.71
CA GLY A 159 -14.84 12.61 -11.08
C GLY A 159 -13.57 12.38 -10.23
N ILE A 160 -12.79 13.43 -9.98
CA ILE A 160 -11.57 13.33 -9.16
C ILE A 160 -11.85 13.24 -7.65
N SER A 161 -13.03 13.68 -7.21
CA SER A 161 -13.45 13.64 -5.80
C SER A 161 -13.56 12.21 -5.24
N GLY A 162 -13.47 12.11 -3.92
CA GLY A 162 -13.64 10.88 -3.17
C GLY A 162 -12.32 10.17 -2.87
N ARG A 163 -12.42 8.89 -2.49
CA ARG A 163 -11.26 8.07 -2.14
C ARG A 163 -10.45 7.73 -3.38
N LYS A 164 -9.16 8.05 -3.35
CA LYS A 164 -8.19 7.84 -4.41
C LYS A 164 -6.87 7.38 -3.79
N ARG A 165 -5.93 6.99 -4.64
CA ARG A 165 -4.56 6.71 -4.24
C ARG A 165 -3.59 7.65 -4.92
N LEU A 166 -2.92 8.48 -4.14
CA LEU A 166 -1.88 9.39 -4.62
C LEU A 166 -0.56 8.63 -4.64
N CYS A 167 0.06 8.54 -5.81
CA CYS A 167 1.30 7.82 -6.04
C CYS A 167 2.39 8.79 -6.49
N VAL A 168 3.61 8.57 -6.01
CA VAL A 168 4.80 9.32 -6.39
C VAL A 168 5.66 8.46 -7.30
N SER A 169 5.89 8.97 -8.50
CA SER A 169 6.93 8.47 -9.40
C SER A 169 8.10 9.48 -9.43
N PRO A 170 9.27 9.10 -9.98
CA PRO A 170 10.42 10.01 -10.06
C PRO A 170 10.14 11.32 -10.80
N THR A 171 9.14 11.35 -11.70
CA THR A 171 8.88 12.49 -12.60
C THR A 171 7.49 13.10 -12.45
N CYS A 172 6.55 12.43 -11.79
CA CYS A 172 5.18 12.91 -11.67
C CYS A 172 4.43 12.38 -10.45
N PHE A 173 3.34 13.07 -10.12
CA PHE A 173 2.34 12.56 -9.19
C PHE A 173 1.18 11.95 -9.99
N LEU A 174 0.76 10.75 -9.62
CA LEU A 174 -0.36 10.05 -10.24
C LEU A 174 -1.47 9.88 -9.23
N LEU A 175 -2.70 10.18 -9.63
CA LEU A 175 -3.87 9.98 -8.78
C LEU A 175 -4.72 8.83 -9.34
N PHE A 176 -4.63 7.67 -8.71
CA PHE A 176 -5.33 6.46 -9.09
C PHE A 176 -6.74 6.37 -8.50
N LYS A 177 -7.64 5.75 -9.26
CA LYS A 177 -8.88 5.16 -8.73
C LYS A 177 -8.52 4.04 -7.74
N MET A 178 -9.38 3.80 -6.75
CA MET A 178 -9.23 2.61 -5.89
C MET A 178 -9.54 1.34 -6.68
N GLY A 179 -8.97 0.20 -6.26
CA GLY A 179 -9.25 -1.11 -6.86
C GLY A 179 -8.47 -1.43 -8.14
N VAL A 180 -7.52 -0.56 -8.53
CA VAL A 180 -6.71 -0.75 -9.73
C VAL A 180 -5.69 -1.87 -9.50
N SER A 181 -5.46 -2.68 -10.54
CA SER A 181 -4.48 -3.76 -10.56
C SER A 181 -3.55 -3.60 -11.76
N ALA A 182 -2.37 -4.21 -11.67
CA ALA A 182 -1.41 -4.21 -12.77
C ALA A 182 -1.94 -5.02 -13.97
N THR A 183 -1.55 -4.62 -15.18
CA THR A 183 -1.97 -5.25 -16.44
C THR A 183 -0.90 -6.22 -16.95
N PRO A 184 -1.27 -7.17 -17.83
CA PRO A 184 -0.31 -8.01 -18.55
C PRO A 184 0.61 -7.23 -19.52
N ASP A 185 0.30 -5.97 -19.83
CA ASP A 185 1.15 -5.13 -20.66
C ASP A 185 2.31 -4.57 -19.82
N GLN A 186 3.54 -4.86 -20.23
CA GLN A 186 4.74 -4.42 -19.52
C GLN A 186 5.03 -2.94 -19.74
N ASP A 187 4.78 -2.42 -20.95
CA ASP A 187 5.05 -1.04 -21.32
C ASP A 187 4.01 -0.10 -20.72
N GLN A 188 2.83 -0.65 -20.43
CA GLN A 188 1.75 0.06 -19.76
C GLN A 188 1.22 -0.76 -18.55
N PRO A 189 1.95 -0.79 -17.41
CA PRO A 189 1.60 -1.60 -16.25
C PRO A 189 0.24 -1.29 -15.63
N PHE A 190 -0.33 -0.12 -15.94
CA PHE A 190 -1.66 0.29 -15.50
C PHE A 190 -2.46 0.92 -16.64
N ASP A 191 -3.76 0.69 -16.65
CA ASP A 191 -4.67 1.34 -17.61
C ASP A 191 -4.61 2.87 -17.47
N LYS A 192 -4.47 3.59 -18.58
CA LYS A 192 -4.44 5.06 -18.62
C LYS A 192 -5.72 5.69 -18.09
N GLU A 193 -6.86 5.01 -18.21
CA GLU A 193 -8.13 5.49 -17.66
C GLU A 193 -8.22 5.33 -16.14
N SER A 194 -7.28 4.59 -15.53
CA SER A 194 -7.29 4.28 -14.11
C SER A 194 -6.68 5.37 -13.23
N TYR A 195 -5.98 6.33 -13.82
CA TYR A 195 -5.32 7.42 -13.10
C TYR A 195 -5.41 8.76 -13.81
N THR A 196 -5.06 9.83 -13.09
CA THR A 196 -4.87 11.17 -13.62
C THR A 196 -3.48 11.64 -13.26
N GLU A 197 -2.70 12.11 -14.24
CA GLU A 197 -1.41 12.73 -14.00
C GLU A 197 -1.62 14.14 -13.47
N LEU A 198 -1.01 14.46 -12.33
CA LEU A 198 -1.04 15.79 -11.76
C LEU A 198 0.17 16.57 -12.27
N PRO A 199 -0.01 17.78 -12.83
CA PRO A 199 1.09 18.57 -13.34
C PRO A 199 2.03 18.97 -12.19
N VAL A 200 3.32 18.65 -12.34
CA VAL A 200 4.38 19.12 -11.44
C VAL A 200 4.95 20.41 -12.00
N SER A 201 4.16 21.48 -12.00
CA SER A 201 4.72 22.81 -12.18
C SER A 201 5.36 23.22 -10.84
N LEU A 202 6.68 23.01 -10.73
CA LEU A 202 7.52 23.62 -9.69
C LEU A 202 7.59 25.14 -9.89
#